data_AF-A0A090WVQ3-F1
#
_entry.id   AF-A0A090WVQ3-F1
#
_cell.length_a   1.000
_cell.length_b   1.000
_cell.length_c   1.000
_cell.angle_alpha   90.00
_cell.angle_beta   90.00
_cell.angle_gamma   90.00
#
_symmetry.space_group_name_H-M   'P 1'
#
loop_
_entity.id
_entity.type
_entity.pdbx_description
1 polymer ?
#
loop_
_entity_poly.entity_id
_entity_poly.type
_entity_poly.pdbx_seq_one_letter_code
_entity_poly.pdbx_strand_id
1 'polypeptide(L)'
;MLRQRLSDVVLEANSPFLSTNAGIGNFLSNMDSYYLNAKLKEDKINEGITRLLIESSRAKQFGFTETELERYKKLLLNNADLRQKETGKISTKYYVEQYIDNFTDAKPIPSDAFVYQFYTEVFPSITVQDVNNIATEWVRDDNMTVLLKAVEKSDLKLPTEREIESILTQVKTKSIEPYKDELGDIQLMPEKPKPGKVLKETYNKKINTTTWELSNGITVVVKPTEFQNDLISLNGFRPGGSSVAPDSLYVSARNASSIIGASGVNGISDADLKKLNMGENPKA
;
A
#
# COMPACT_ATOMS: atom_id res chain seq x y z
N MET A 1 5.12 0.34 -7.84
CA MET A 1 6.14 1.41 -7.72
C MET A 1 5.53 2.80 -7.87
N LEU A 2 4.93 3.20 -9.00
CA LEU A 2 4.33 4.55 -9.14
C LEU A 2 3.32 4.93 -8.03
N ARG A 3 2.44 4.00 -7.63
CA ARG A 3 1.51 4.19 -6.50
C ARG A 3 2.24 4.52 -5.19
N GLN A 4 3.40 3.94 -4.97
CA GLN A 4 4.23 4.14 -3.77
C GLN A 4 4.83 5.54 -3.78
N ARG A 5 5.43 5.99 -4.89
CA ARG A 5 5.90 7.37 -5.05
C ARG A 5 4.78 8.40 -4.86
N LEU A 6 3.61 8.15 -5.45
CA LEU A 6 2.43 9.01 -5.25
C LEU A 6 1.96 9.04 -3.80
N SER A 7 2.15 7.95 -3.04
CA SER A 7 1.82 7.93 -1.61
C SER A 7 2.75 8.83 -0.80
N ASP A 8 4.02 8.95 -1.19
CA ASP A 8 4.94 9.92 -0.59
C ASP A 8 4.49 11.35 -0.86
N VAL A 9 4.08 11.63 -2.11
CA VAL A 9 3.56 12.95 -2.52
C VAL A 9 2.28 13.34 -1.74
N VAL A 10 1.45 12.37 -1.34
CA VAL A 10 0.27 12.60 -0.50
C VAL A 10 0.67 13.07 0.91
N LEU A 11 1.79 12.59 1.46
CA LEU A 11 2.22 12.90 2.83
C LEU A 11 2.98 14.23 2.96
N GLU A 12 3.36 14.87 1.85
CA GLU A 12 3.99 16.18 1.88
C GLU A 12 3.08 17.24 2.53
N ALA A 13 3.66 18.13 3.35
CA ALA A 13 2.91 19.10 4.17
C ALA A 13 1.86 19.94 3.39
N ASN A 14 2.17 20.29 2.14
CA ASN A 14 1.31 21.10 1.29
C ASN A 14 0.64 20.30 0.17
N SER A 15 0.54 18.97 0.31
CA SER A 15 0.01 18.10 -0.73
C SER A 15 -1.37 18.54 -1.22
N PRO A 16 -1.60 18.62 -2.54
CA PRO A 16 -2.91 18.94 -3.12
C PRO A 16 -3.89 17.75 -3.07
N PHE A 17 -3.45 16.60 -2.54
CA PHE A 17 -4.19 15.35 -2.58
C PHE A 17 -4.81 14.98 -1.23
N LEU A 18 -5.97 14.32 -1.29
CA LEU A 18 -6.54 13.52 -0.21
C LEU A 18 -6.18 12.04 -0.38
N SER A 19 -6.09 11.59 -1.64
CA SER A 19 -5.65 10.25 -2.00
C SER A 19 -5.25 10.20 -3.47
N THR A 20 -4.33 9.33 -3.83
CA THR A 20 -3.91 9.09 -5.21
C THR A 20 -3.87 7.60 -5.51
N ASN A 21 -4.05 7.23 -6.77
CA ASN A 21 -3.83 5.88 -7.26
C ASN A 21 -3.31 5.94 -8.70
N ALA A 22 -2.52 4.95 -9.08
CA ALA A 22 -2.03 4.78 -10.43
C ALA A 22 -1.87 3.29 -10.74
N GLY A 23 -1.91 2.97 -12.04
CA GLY A 23 -1.67 1.61 -12.50
C GLY A 23 -1.97 1.43 -13.97
N ILE A 24 -1.84 0.18 -14.38
CA ILE A 24 -2.31 -0.34 -15.66
C ILE A 24 -3.31 -1.43 -15.32
N GLY A 25 -4.43 -1.50 -16.03
CA GLY A 25 -5.36 -2.61 -15.89
C GLY A 25 -6.51 -2.58 -16.87
N ASN A 26 -7.34 -3.62 -16.77
CA ASN A 26 -8.48 -3.83 -17.66
C ASN A 26 -9.36 -2.58 -17.77
N PHE A 27 -9.66 -2.20 -19.00
CA PHE A 27 -10.53 -1.08 -19.31
C PHE A 27 -11.82 -1.56 -19.98
N LEU A 28 -11.74 -2.09 -21.20
CA LEU A 28 -12.90 -2.58 -21.94
C LEU A 28 -12.51 -3.75 -22.84
N SER A 29 -13.18 -4.89 -22.67
CA SER A 29 -12.89 -6.11 -23.43
C SER A 29 -11.41 -6.48 -23.32
N ASN A 30 -10.69 -6.60 -24.44
CA ASN A 30 -9.27 -6.90 -24.53
C ASN A 30 -8.36 -5.64 -24.48
N MET A 31 -8.89 -4.50 -24.03
CA MET A 31 -8.12 -3.26 -23.90
C MET A 31 -7.81 -2.98 -22.43
N ASP A 32 -6.55 -2.67 -22.18
CA ASP A 32 -6.08 -2.14 -20.91
C ASP A 32 -5.90 -0.62 -20.99
N SER A 33 -5.91 0.04 -19.83
CA SER A 33 -5.64 1.46 -19.71
C SER A 33 -4.61 1.73 -18.62
N TYR A 34 -3.63 2.57 -18.96
CA TYR A 34 -2.84 3.29 -17.97
C TYR A 34 -3.69 4.41 -17.36
N TYR A 35 -3.83 4.42 -16.04
CA TYR A 35 -4.64 5.42 -15.35
C TYR A 35 -3.88 6.12 -14.22
N LEU A 36 -4.24 7.39 -14.04
CA LEU A 36 -3.85 8.24 -12.93
C LEU A 36 -5.12 8.80 -12.29
N ASN A 37 -5.31 8.53 -11.00
CA ASN A 37 -6.48 8.93 -10.25
C ASN A 37 -6.07 9.73 -9.01
N ALA A 38 -6.77 10.82 -8.72
CA ALA A 38 -6.57 11.59 -7.51
C ALA A 38 -7.89 12.13 -6.96
N LYS A 39 -8.00 12.16 -5.63
CA LYS A 39 -8.96 13.01 -4.91
C LYS A 39 -8.24 14.29 -4.53
N LEU A 40 -8.72 15.41 -5.05
CA LEU A 40 -8.06 16.72 -4.94
C LEU A 40 -8.71 17.55 -3.82
N LYS A 41 -7.91 18.40 -3.17
CA LYS A 41 -8.43 19.48 -2.33
C LYS A 41 -9.06 20.55 -3.22
N GLU A 42 -10.19 21.10 -2.79
CA GLU A 42 -11.02 22.03 -3.58
C GLU A 42 -10.26 23.30 -3.98
N ASP A 43 -9.34 23.77 -3.15
CA ASP A 43 -8.51 24.95 -3.35
C ASP A 43 -7.22 24.69 -4.15
N LYS A 44 -6.95 23.44 -4.54
CA LYS A 44 -5.68 23.01 -5.15
C LYS A 44 -5.85 22.14 -6.40
N ILE A 45 -6.96 22.29 -7.13
CA ILE A 45 -7.28 21.44 -8.29
C ILE A 45 -6.18 21.48 -9.36
N ASN A 46 -5.80 22.67 -9.84
CA ASN A 46 -4.77 22.81 -10.88
C ASN A 46 -3.39 22.34 -10.40
N GLU A 47 -3.04 22.66 -9.15
CA GLU A 47 -1.81 22.19 -8.51
C GLU A 47 -1.77 20.66 -8.49
N GLY A 48 -2.86 20.01 -8.06
CA GLY A 48 -2.92 18.56 -7.95
C GLY A 48 -2.94 17.83 -9.29
N ILE A 49 -3.63 18.36 -10.31
CA ILE A 49 -3.52 17.81 -11.68
C ILE A 49 -2.06 17.87 -12.14
N THR A 50 -1.41 19.02 -11.97
CA THR A 50 0.00 19.22 -12.33
C THR A 50 0.92 18.25 -11.58
N ARG A 51 0.75 18.10 -10.27
CA ARG A 51 1.59 17.22 -9.44
C ARG A 51 1.43 15.74 -9.77
N LEU A 52 0.20 15.32 -10.07
CA LEU A 52 -0.10 13.93 -10.47
C LEU A 52 0.63 13.58 -11.77
N LEU A 53 0.57 14.49 -12.74
CA LEU A 53 1.24 14.34 -14.03
C LEU A 53 2.77 14.43 -13.90
N ILE A 54 3.30 15.29 -13.01
CA ILE A 54 4.75 15.38 -12.77
C ILE A 54 5.30 14.04 -12.29
N GLU A 55 4.63 13.34 -11.37
CA GLU A 55 5.14 12.05 -10.86
C GLU A 55 5.10 10.96 -11.94
N SER A 56 4.04 10.93 -12.75
CA SER A 56 3.99 10.08 -13.94
C SER A 56 5.11 10.40 -14.94
N SER A 57 5.33 11.69 -15.22
CA SER A 57 6.37 12.16 -16.14
C SER A 57 7.76 11.83 -15.60
N ARG A 58 7.98 11.94 -14.29
CA ARG A 58 9.21 11.53 -13.62
C ARG A 58 9.50 10.05 -13.83
N ALA A 59 8.49 9.18 -13.67
CA ALA A 59 8.63 7.75 -13.95
C ALA A 59 8.89 7.47 -15.44
N LYS A 60 8.27 8.23 -16.36
CA LYS A 60 8.52 8.11 -17.81
C LYS A 60 9.94 8.56 -18.20
N GLN A 61 10.45 9.64 -17.60
CA GLN A 61 11.76 10.22 -17.96
C GLN A 61 12.94 9.50 -17.31
N PHE A 62 12.81 9.13 -16.03
CA PHE A 62 13.93 8.59 -15.23
C PHE A 62 13.73 7.13 -14.82
N GLY A 63 12.55 6.56 -15.07
CA GLY A 63 12.23 5.21 -14.63
C GLY A 63 12.09 5.06 -13.11
N PHE A 64 12.08 3.80 -12.70
CA PHE A 64 12.18 3.31 -11.33
C PHE A 64 13.63 3.00 -10.97
N THR A 65 13.93 2.99 -9.67
CA THR A 65 15.24 2.58 -9.14
C THR A 65 15.29 1.08 -8.88
N GLU A 66 16.50 0.52 -8.78
CA GLU A 66 16.69 -0.90 -8.43
C GLU A 66 16.07 -1.22 -7.06
N THR A 67 16.21 -0.32 -6.08
CA THR A 67 15.64 -0.48 -4.75
C THR A 67 14.11 -0.55 -4.75
N GLU A 68 13.45 0.19 -5.64
CA GLU A 68 11.99 0.10 -5.83
C GLU A 68 11.58 -1.26 -6.41
N LEU A 69 12.32 -1.74 -7.42
CA LEU A 69 12.05 -3.04 -8.05
C LEU A 69 12.25 -4.18 -7.06
N GLU A 70 13.37 -4.18 -6.33
CA GLU A 70 13.72 -5.26 -5.39
C GLU A 70 12.72 -5.36 -4.24
N ARG A 71 12.23 -4.22 -3.70
CA ARG A 71 11.12 -4.26 -2.72
C ARG A 71 9.85 -4.86 -3.30
N TYR A 72 9.54 -4.55 -4.56
CA TYR A 72 8.33 -5.06 -5.20
C TYR A 72 8.43 -6.56 -5.51
N LYS A 73 9.60 -7.04 -5.95
CA LYS A 73 9.88 -8.48 -6.11
C LYS A 73 9.75 -9.24 -4.79
N LYS A 74 10.36 -8.73 -3.71
CA LYS A 74 10.24 -9.32 -2.37
C LYS A 74 8.78 -9.39 -1.90
N LEU A 75 8.02 -8.32 -2.10
CA LEU A 75 6.58 -8.31 -1.78
C LEU A 75 5.83 -9.42 -2.53
N LEU A 76 6.01 -9.53 -3.85
CA LEU A 76 5.32 -10.52 -4.66
C LEU A 76 5.74 -11.96 -4.30
N LEU A 77 7.04 -12.19 -4.08
CA LEU A 77 7.58 -13.49 -3.70
C LEU A 77 7.05 -13.95 -2.34
N ASN A 78 7.06 -13.07 -1.34
CA ASN A 78 6.51 -13.40 -0.02
C ASN A 78 5.00 -13.65 -0.04
N ASN A 79 4.24 -12.90 -0.84
CA ASN A 79 2.82 -13.16 -1.01
C ASN A 79 2.59 -14.54 -1.66
N ALA A 80 3.46 -14.97 -2.58
CA ALA A 80 3.39 -16.30 -3.17
C ALA A 80 3.78 -17.40 -2.18
N ASP A 81 4.85 -17.19 -1.38
CA ASP A 81 5.26 -18.10 -0.30
C ASP A 81 4.13 -18.31 0.72
N LEU A 82 3.53 -17.21 1.19
CA LEU A 82 2.42 -17.26 2.14
C LEU A 82 1.23 -18.04 1.56
N ARG A 83 0.83 -17.75 0.31
CA ARG A 83 -0.27 -18.51 -0.33
C ARG A 83 0.04 -19.99 -0.45
N GLN A 84 1.27 -20.34 -0.84
CA GLN A 84 1.69 -21.73 -0.94
C GLN A 84 1.60 -22.43 0.43
N LYS A 85 2.08 -21.78 1.50
CA LYS A 85 2.00 -22.34 2.87
C LYS A 85 0.57 -22.46 3.36
N GLU A 86 -0.32 -21.55 2.97
CA GLU A 86 -1.76 -21.59 3.31
C GLU A 86 -2.59 -22.56 2.45
N THR A 87 -1.97 -23.35 1.56
CA THR A 87 -2.68 -24.33 0.74
C THR A 87 -3.59 -25.22 1.61
N GLY A 88 -4.85 -25.38 1.19
CA GLY A 88 -5.88 -26.12 1.92
C GLY A 88 -6.59 -25.33 3.03
N LYS A 89 -6.09 -24.13 3.38
CA LYS A 89 -6.74 -23.16 4.29
C LYS A 89 -7.19 -21.88 3.57
N ILE A 90 -6.96 -21.79 2.27
CA ILE A 90 -7.50 -20.74 1.40
C ILE A 90 -9.02 -20.94 1.21
N SER A 91 -9.77 -19.84 1.29
CA SER A 91 -11.23 -19.86 1.12
C SER A 91 -11.66 -20.45 -0.22
N THR A 92 -12.68 -21.31 -0.22
CA THR A 92 -13.29 -21.85 -1.45
C THR A 92 -13.75 -20.75 -2.42
N LYS A 93 -14.17 -19.58 -1.90
CA LYS A 93 -14.55 -18.44 -2.75
C LYS A 93 -13.41 -18.02 -3.68
N TYR A 94 -12.17 -18.04 -3.20
CA TYR A 94 -11.01 -17.70 -4.02
C TYR A 94 -10.90 -18.62 -5.25
N TYR A 95 -11.02 -19.94 -5.07
CA TYR A 95 -10.94 -20.89 -6.17
C TYR A 95 -12.15 -20.81 -7.11
N VAL A 96 -13.34 -20.54 -6.60
CA VAL A 96 -14.53 -20.31 -7.45
C VAL A 96 -14.32 -19.13 -8.40
N GLU A 97 -13.77 -18.01 -7.91
CA GLU A 97 -13.45 -16.86 -8.77
C GLU A 97 -12.40 -17.23 -9.84
N GLN A 98 -11.39 -18.02 -9.49
CA GLN A 98 -10.39 -18.50 -10.47
C GLN A 98 -11.02 -19.37 -11.58
N TYR A 99 -11.98 -20.23 -11.23
CA TYR A 99 -12.69 -21.06 -12.22
C TYR A 99 -13.62 -20.23 -13.11
N ILE A 100 -14.26 -19.20 -12.55
CA ILE A 100 -15.06 -18.25 -13.33
C ILE A 100 -14.16 -17.53 -14.33
N ASP A 101 -13.06 -16.96 -13.86
CA ASP A 101 -12.06 -16.26 -14.69
C ASP A 101 -11.47 -17.16 -15.79
N ASN A 102 -11.22 -18.43 -15.49
CA ASN A 102 -10.77 -19.39 -16.49
C ASN A 102 -11.86 -19.67 -17.53
N PHE A 103 -13.11 -19.84 -17.10
CA PHE A 103 -14.22 -20.13 -18.00
C PHE A 103 -14.58 -18.93 -18.89
N THR A 104 -14.56 -17.71 -18.35
CA THR A 104 -14.96 -16.50 -19.09
C THR A 104 -13.82 -15.91 -19.92
N ASP A 105 -12.59 -15.95 -19.41
CA ASP A 105 -11.46 -15.20 -19.96
C ASP A 105 -10.28 -16.10 -20.37
N ALA A 106 -10.42 -17.43 -20.25
CA ALA A 106 -9.35 -18.40 -20.51
C ALA A 106 -8.07 -18.19 -19.66
N LYS A 107 -8.18 -17.53 -18.49
CA LYS A 107 -7.04 -17.31 -17.59
C LYS A 107 -6.54 -18.64 -17.01
N PRO A 108 -5.24 -18.95 -17.05
CA PRO A 108 -4.71 -20.18 -16.47
C PRO A 108 -4.88 -20.18 -14.95
N ILE A 109 -5.05 -21.38 -14.37
CA ILE A 109 -5.16 -21.59 -12.92
C ILE A 109 -3.91 -22.35 -12.43
N PRO A 110 -2.75 -21.68 -12.30
CA PRO A 110 -1.56 -22.31 -11.76
C PRO A 110 -1.75 -22.67 -10.28
N SER A 111 -1.06 -23.70 -9.81
CA SER A 111 -1.02 -24.01 -8.39
C SER A 111 -0.21 -22.96 -7.62
N ASP A 112 -0.53 -22.75 -6.34
CA ASP A 112 0.21 -21.81 -5.49
C ASP A 112 1.71 -22.15 -5.42
N ALA A 113 2.04 -23.45 -5.41
CA ALA A 113 3.41 -23.95 -5.47
C ALA A 113 4.12 -23.59 -6.78
N PHE A 114 3.44 -23.72 -7.93
CA PHE A 114 3.99 -23.31 -9.21
C PHE A 114 4.25 -21.81 -9.24
N VAL A 115 3.32 -20.98 -8.75
CA VAL A 115 3.48 -19.51 -8.75
C VAL A 115 4.71 -19.09 -7.92
N TYR A 116 4.89 -19.68 -6.74
CA TYR A 116 6.08 -19.41 -5.91
C TYR A 116 7.38 -19.82 -6.61
N GLN A 117 7.42 -21.02 -7.19
CA GLN A 117 8.60 -21.49 -7.91
C GLN A 117 8.91 -20.61 -9.13
N PHE A 118 7.88 -20.28 -9.92
CA PHE A 118 8.01 -19.40 -11.09
C PHE A 118 8.57 -18.03 -10.69
N TYR A 119 8.07 -17.41 -9.62
CA TYR A 119 8.63 -16.15 -9.13
C TYR A 119 10.08 -16.30 -8.66
N THR A 120 10.40 -17.38 -7.96
CA THR A 120 11.77 -17.67 -7.49
C THR A 120 12.76 -17.78 -8.65
N GLU A 121 12.36 -18.41 -9.75
CA GLU A 121 13.21 -18.63 -10.92
C GLU A 121 13.30 -17.40 -11.83
N VAL A 122 12.20 -16.66 -11.99
CA VAL A 122 12.09 -15.58 -13.00
C VAL A 122 12.44 -14.20 -12.43
N PHE A 123 12.11 -13.88 -11.18
CA PHE A 123 12.39 -12.54 -10.64
C PHE A 123 13.88 -12.15 -10.66
N PRO A 124 14.86 -13.07 -10.48
CA PRO A 124 16.27 -12.74 -10.64
C PRO A 124 16.65 -12.25 -12.04
N SER A 125 15.92 -12.64 -13.09
CA SER A 125 16.21 -12.22 -14.47
C SER A 125 15.53 -10.91 -14.87
N ILE A 126 14.52 -10.45 -14.13
CA ILE A 126 13.83 -9.18 -14.41
C ILE A 126 14.69 -8.02 -13.90
N THR A 127 15.09 -7.13 -14.80
CA THR A 127 15.89 -5.94 -14.47
C THR A 127 15.01 -4.69 -14.32
N VAL A 128 15.55 -3.65 -13.69
CA VAL A 128 14.87 -2.34 -13.66
C VAL A 128 14.69 -1.75 -15.05
N GLN A 129 15.59 -2.07 -15.99
CA GLN A 129 15.48 -1.62 -17.37
C GLN A 129 14.25 -2.25 -18.06
N ASP A 130 13.96 -3.54 -17.81
CA ASP A 130 12.78 -4.20 -18.37
C ASP A 130 11.51 -3.48 -17.94
N VAL A 131 11.41 -3.08 -16.67
CA VAL A 131 10.25 -2.36 -16.14
C VAL A 131 10.19 -0.92 -16.65
N ASN A 132 11.34 -0.25 -16.80
CA ASN A 132 11.40 1.11 -17.31
C ASN A 132 11.02 1.19 -18.80
N ASN A 133 11.33 0.16 -19.58
CA ASN A 133 10.91 0.06 -20.98
C ASN A 133 9.38 0.04 -21.12
N ILE A 134 8.66 -0.62 -20.20
CA ILE A 134 7.18 -0.65 -20.19
C ILE A 134 6.59 0.77 -20.10
N ALA A 135 7.20 1.68 -19.35
CA ALA A 135 6.70 3.05 -19.23
C ALA A 135 6.63 3.78 -20.59
N THR A 136 7.54 3.45 -21.52
CA THR A 136 7.56 4.05 -22.86
C THR A 136 6.40 3.58 -23.75
N GLU A 137 5.92 2.36 -23.54
CA GLU A 137 4.81 1.79 -24.30
C GLU A 137 3.44 2.24 -23.75
N TRP A 138 3.32 2.30 -22.42
CA TRP A 138 2.03 2.50 -21.75
C TRP A 138 1.69 3.96 -21.48
N VAL A 139 2.68 4.84 -21.29
CA VAL A 139 2.43 6.27 -21.05
C VAL A 139 2.48 7.03 -22.37
N ARG A 140 1.36 7.00 -23.09
CA ARG A 140 1.19 7.58 -24.43
C ARG A 140 0.62 9.00 -24.39
N ASP A 141 0.85 9.74 -25.47
CA ASP A 141 0.45 11.14 -25.61
C ASP A 141 -0.78 11.34 -26.52
N ASP A 142 -1.20 10.30 -27.23
CA ASP A 142 -2.16 10.33 -28.36
C ASP A 142 -3.52 9.69 -28.05
N ASN A 143 -3.66 8.99 -26.91
CA ASN A 143 -4.90 8.31 -26.50
C ASN A 143 -5.16 8.51 -25.00
N MET A 144 -5.64 9.70 -24.64
CA MET A 144 -5.84 10.11 -23.26
C MET A 144 -7.22 10.75 -23.08
N THR A 145 -7.89 10.40 -21.99
CA THR A 145 -9.11 11.06 -21.53
C THR A 145 -8.87 11.64 -20.14
N VAL A 146 -9.29 12.88 -19.94
CA VAL A 146 -9.26 13.53 -18.62
C VAL A 146 -10.69 13.66 -18.10
N LEU A 147 -10.96 13.07 -16.94
CA LEU A 147 -12.24 13.17 -16.27
C LEU A 147 -12.09 13.93 -14.96
N LEU A 148 -12.65 15.14 -14.88
CA LEU A 148 -12.77 15.90 -13.64
C LEU A 148 -14.20 15.83 -13.14
N LYS A 149 -14.38 15.26 -11.95
CA LYS A 149 -15.67 15.24 -11.24
C LYS A 149 -15.56 16.09 -9.99
N ALA A 150 -16.51 17.00 -9.81
CA ALA A 150 -16.57 17.90 -8.68
C ALA A 150 -18.00 17.98 -8.12
N VAL A 151 -18.11 18.40 -6.86
CA VAL A 151 -19.40 18.71 -6.27
C VAL A 151 -19.93 19.99 -6.90
N GLU A 152 -21.24 20.06 -7.15
CA GLU A 152 -21.89 21.26 -7.62
C GLU A 152 -21.91 22.32 -6.50
N LYS A 153 -20.98 23.27 -6.58
CA LYS A 153 -20.82 24.40 -5.66
C LYS A 153 -20.56 25.66 -6.46
N SER A 154 -21.30 26.74 -6.18
CA SER A 154 -21.24 27.99 -6.95
C SER A 154 -19.92 28.74 -6.83
N ASP A 155 -19.20 28.56 -5.73
CA ASP A 155 -17.92 29.20 -5.42
C ASP A 155 -16.70 28.35 -5.80
N LEU A 156 -16.90 27.10 -6.22
CA LEU A 156 -15.82 26.21 -6.62
C LEU A 156 -15.35 26.55 -8.04
N LYS A 157 -14.09 26.98 -8.16
CA LYS A 157 -13.47 27.27 -9.44
C LYS A 157 -12.89 25.98 -10.04
N LEU A 158 -13.51 25.50 -11.10
CA LEU A 158 -12.99 24.39 -11.90
C LEU A 158 -12.15 24.93 -13.07
N PRO A 159 -11.05 24.24 -13.43
CA PRO A 159 -10.33 24.60 -14.64
C PRO A 159 -11.18 24.40 -15.88
N THR A 160 -10.98 25.29 -16.84
CA THR A 160 -11.45 25.14 -18.21
C THR A 160 -10.66 24.05 -18.94
N GLU A 161 -11.22 23.55 -20.02
CA GLU A 161 -10.54 22.59 -20.91
C GLU A 161 -9.15 23.10 -21.35
N ARG A 162 -9.07 24.38 -21.76
CA ARG A 162 -7.80 25.01 -22.17
C ARG A 162 -6.75 25.06 -21.05
N GLU A 163 -7.17 25.25 -19.81
CA GLU A 163 -6.24 25.22 -18.66
C GLU A 163 -5.70 23.81 -18.43
N ILE A 164 -6.55 22.78 -18.57
CA ILE A 164 -6.14 21.37 -18.48
C ILE A 164 -5.17 21.03 -19.61
N GLU A 165 -5.50 21.39 -20.86
CA GLU A 165 -4.62 21.19 -22.03
C GLU A 165 -3.26 21.88 -21.85
N SER A 166 -3.27 23.09 -21.28
CA SER A 166 -2.05 23.83 -20.98
C SER A 166 -1.21 23.10 -19.94
N ILE A 167 -1.81 22.59 -18.86
CA ILE A 167 -1.11 21.80 -17.84
C ILE A 167 -0.48 20.55 -18.47
N LEU A 168 -1.25 19.81 -19.27
CA LEU A 168 -0.78 18.61 -19.97
C LEU A 168 0.44 18.91 -20.86
N THR A 169 0.41 20.02 -21.59
CA THR A 169 1.51 20.44 -22.45
C THR A 169 2.73 20.88 -21.64
N GLN A 170 2.52 21.69 -20.59
CA GLN A 170 3.60 22.21 -19.76
C GLN A 170 4.36 21.10 -19.02
N VAL A 171 3.68 20.08 -18.51
CA VAL A 171 4.35 18.98 -17.78
C VAL A 171 5.26 18.16 -18.70
N LYS A 172 4.97 18.08 -20.00
CA LYS A 172 5.83 17.37 -20.97
C LYS A 172 7.19 18.03 -21.14
N THR A 173 7.25 19.35 -21.08
CA THR A 173 8.48 20.14 -21.30
C THR A 173 9.12 20.64 -20.01
N LYS A 174 8.50 20.35 -18.86
CA LYS A 174 9.01 20.80 -17.56
C LYS A 174 10.28 20.02 -17.21
N SER A 175 11.30 20.75 -16.76
CA SER A 175 12.46 20.12 -16.13
C SER A 175 12.04 19.52 -14.79
N ILE A 176 12.24 18.21 -14.64
CA ILE A 176 11.85 17.43 -13.46
C ILE A 176 13.11 16.75 -12.93
N GLU A 177 13.31 16.81 -11.62
CA GLU A 177 14.40 16.08 -10.96
C GLU A 177 14.05 14.58 -10.84
N PRO A 178 15.06 13.68 -10.94
CA PRO A 178 14.88 12.26 -10.68
C PRO A 178 14.28 11.99 -9.30
N TYR A 179 13.54 10.88 -9.19
CA TYR A 179 13.06 10.40 -7.90
C TYR A 179 14.25 9.96 -7.03
N LYS A 180 14.19 10.29 -5.74
CA LYS A 180 15.17 9.85 -4.74
C LYS A 180 14.46 8.94 -3.77
N ASP A 181 14.95 7.71 -3.66
CA ASP A 181 14.45 6.74 -2.71
C ASP A 181 15.15 6.94 -1.35
N GLU A 182 14.48 7.58 -0.41
CA GLU A 182 15.06 7.97 0.88
C GLU A 182 14.97 6.87 1.95
N LEU A 183 14.46 5.68 1.60
CA LEU A 183 14.23 4.60 2.57
C LEU A 183 15.54 4.09 3.21
N GLY A 184 16.63 4.03 2.44
CA GLY A 184 17.96 3.61 2.91
C GLY A 184 17.96 2.35 3.79
N ASP A 185 18.72 2.40 4.89
CA ASP A 185 18.84 1.35 5.91
C ASP A 185 17.99 1.65 7.16
N ILE A 186 16.84 2.32 7.01
CA ILE A 186 15.97 2.67 8.15
C ILE A 186 15.55 1.39 8.89
N GLN A 187 15.77 1.39 10.21
CA GLN A 187 15.35 0.29 11.09
C GLN A 187 14.10 0.69 11.86
N LEU A 188 13.09 -0.19 11.88
CA LEU A 188 11.84 0.04 12.63
C LEU A 188 12.09 0.26 14.14
N MET A 189 13.05 -0.47 14.70
CA MET A 189 13.41 -0.42 16.12
C MET A 189 14.93 -0.50 16.28
N PRO A 190 15.66 0.65 16.19
CA PRO A 190 17.11 0.66 16.35
C PRO A 190 17.53 0.24 17.77
N GLU A 191 16.74 0.63 18.77
CA GLU A 191 16.90 0.18 20.15
C GLU A 191 15.81 -0.84 20.50
N LYS A 192 16.22 -2.08 20.80
CA LYS A 192 15.29 -3.12 21.23
C LYS A 192 14.87 -2.90 22.70
N PRO A 193 13.60 -3.17 23.05
CA PRO A 193 13.14 -3.04 24.42
C PRO A 193 13.86 -4.04 25.33
N LYS A 194 14.04 -3.66 26.59
CA LYS A 194 14.57 -4.57 27.62
C LYS A 194 13.57 -5.72 27.83
N PRO A 195 14.02 -6.99 27.84
CA PRO A 195 13.12 -8.12 28.08
C PRO A 195 12.37 -7.98 29.40
N GLY A 196 11.05 -8.16 29.36
CA GLY A 196 10.20 -8.27 30.54
C GLY A 196 10.24 -9.67 31.15
N LYS A 197 9.40 -9.91 32.16
CA LYS A 197 9.22 -11.23 32.79
C LYS A 197 7.76 -11.65 32.80
N VAL A 198 7.51 -12.94 32.62
CA VAL A 198 6.21 -13.55 32.94
C VAL A 198 6.15 -13.72 34.45
N LEU A 199 5.19 -13.05 35.10
CA LEU A 199 4.99 -13.15 36.54
C LEU A 199 4.12 -14.36 36.89
N LYS A 200 3.15 -14.66 36.04
CA LYS A 200 2.21 -15.76 36.23
C LYS A 200 1.74 -16.30 34.90
N GLU A 201 1.62 -17.62 34.85
CA GLU A 201 1.06 -18.37 33.74
C GLU A 201 -0.16 -19.16 34.22
N THR A 202 -1.23 -19.18 33.43
CA THR A 202 -2.42 -19.99 33.73
C THR A 202 -2.98 -20.58 32.45
N TYR A 203 -3.12 -21.90 32.43
CA TYR A 203 -3.70 -22.63 31.30
C TYR A 203 -5.18 -22.91 31.52
N ASN A 204 -6.01 -22.55 30.54
CA ASN A 204 -7.44 -22.88 30.50
C ASN A 204 -7.70 -23.97 29.47
N LYS A 205 -7.88 -25.21 29.96
CA LYS A 205 -8.14 -26.39 29.13
C LYS A 205 -9.47 -26.31 28.35
N LYS A 206 -10.50 -25.62 28.85
CA LYS A 206 -11.84 -25.60 28.22
C LYS A 206 -11.84 -24.87 26.88
N ILE A 207 -11.02 -23.84 26.75
CA ILE A 207 -10.93 -23.00 25.55
C ILE A 207 -9.54 -23.03 24.89
N ASN A 208 -8.66 -23.89 25.41
CA ASN A 208 -7.27 -24.08 24.97
C ASN A 208 -6.49 -22.77 24.88
N THR A 209 -6.40 -22.04 26.00
CA THR A 209 -5.67 -20.77 26.06
C THR A 209 -4.67 -20.74 27.19
N THR A 210 -3.51 -20.11 26.94
CA THR A 210 -2.53 -19.78 27.98
C THR A 210 -2.60 -18.27 28.26
N THR A 211 -2.77 -17.90 29.52
CA THR A 211 -2.76 -16.50 29.96
C THR A 211 -1.45 -16.20 30.67
N TRP A 212 -0.76 -15.16 30.20
CA TRP A 212 0.46 -14.63 30.81
C TRP A 212 0.19 -13.26 31.42
N GLU A 213 0.49 -13.11 32.72
CA GLU A 213 0.56 -11.80 33.38
C GLU A 213 2.02 -11.32 33.32
N LEU A 214 2.27 -10.20 32.64
CA LEU A 214 3.61 -9.69 32.40
C LEU A 214 4.02 -8.64 33.45
N SER A 215 5.33 -8.49 33.67
CA SER A 215 5.89 -7.55 34.65
C SER A 215 5.60 -6.06 34.36
N ASN A 216 5.13 -5.74 33.15
CA ASN A 216 4.73 -4.38 32.75
C ASN A 216 3.21 -4.13 32.88
N GLY A 217 2.46 -5.06 33.49
CA GLY A 217 1.02 -4.95 33.71
C GLY A 217 0.14 -5.34 32.53
N ILE A 218 0.72 -5.81 31.42
CA ILE A 218 -0.04 -6.36 30.28
C ILE A 218 -0.42 -7.81 30.58
N THR A 219 -1.66 -8.18 30.25
CA THR A 219 -2.11 -9.57 30.20
C THR A 219 -2.17 -10.03 28.75
N VAL A 220 -1.48 -11.11 28.43
CA VAL A 220 -1.50 -11.73 27.10
C VAL A 220 -2.28 -13.03 27.17
N VAL A 221 -3.27 -13.19 26.30
CA VAL A 221 -4.03 -14.44 26.15
C VAL A 221 -3.66 -15.06 24.81
N VAL A 222 -2.94 -16.18 24.86
CA VAL A 222 -2.49 -16.92 23.68
C VAL A 222 -3.45 -18.07 23.42
N LYS A 223 -3.96 -18.16 22.20
CA LYS A 223 -4.81 -19.26 21.73
C LYS A 223 -4.19 -19.88 20.48
N PRO A 224 -3.56 -21.05 20.60
CA PRO A 224 -3.14 -21.81 19.43
C PRO A 224 -4.36 -22.22 18.59
N THR A 225 -4.27 -22.03 17.27
CA THR A 225 -5.33 -22.40 16.32
C THR A 225 -4.73 -23.04 15.08
N GLU A 226 -5.51 -23.88 14.40
CA GLU A 226 -5.13 -24.55 13.14
C GLU A 226 -5.93 -24.01 11.94
N PHE A 227 -6.45 -22.78 12.05
CA PHE A 227 -7.28 -22.16 11.01
C PHE A 227 -6.47 -21.65 9.82
N GLN A 228 -5.22 -21.26 10.06
CA GLN A 228 -4.22 -20.83 9.08
C GLN A 228 -2.90 -21.49 9.46
N ASN A 229 -2.04 -21.74 8.47
CA ASN A 229 -0.82 -22.54 8.62
C ASN A 229 0.39 -21.70 9.10
N ASP A 230 0.48 -20.43 8.70
CA ASP A 230 1.63 -19.53 8.92
C ASP A 230 1.17 -18.09 9.26
N LEU A 231 0.04 -17.96 9.97
CA LEU A 231 -0.52 -16.65 10.38
C LEU A 231 -0.59 -16.49 11.90
N ILE A 232 -0.06 -15.36 12.39
CA ILE A 232 -0.24 -14.90 13.77
C ILE A 232 -1.15 -13.67 13.76
N SER A 233 -2.20 -13.69 14.58
CA SER A 233 -3.08 -12.53 14.80
C SER A 233 -2.87 -11.98 16.20
N LEU A 234 -2.56 -10.68 16.28
CA LEU A 234 -2.43 -9.95 17.53
C LEU A 234 -3.50 -8.87 17.61
N ASN A 235 -4.22 -8.83 18.73
CA ASN A 235 -5.18 -7.78 19.04
C ASN A 235 -4.89 -7.20 20.43
N GLY A 236 -4.84 -5.87 20.53
CA GLY A 236 -4.67 -5.15 21.79
C GLY A 236 -5.94 -4.40 22.16
N PHE A 237 -6.35 -4.50 23.42
CA PHE A 237 -7.53 -3.81 23.94
C PHE A 237 -7.24 -3.13 25.28
N ARG A 238 -7.81 -1.93 25.47
CA ARG A 238 -7.82 -1.21 26.74
C ARG A 238 -9.25 -0.71 27.03
N PRO A 239 -9.82 -0.98 28.20
CA PRO A 239 -11.12 -0.43 28.59
C PRO A 239 -11.14 1.11 28.57
N GLY A 240 -12.30 1.69 28.25
CA GLY A 240 -12.57 3.12 28.40
C GLY A 240 -12.46 3.98 27.13
N GLY A 241 -11.70 3.57 26.11
CA GLY A 241 -11.68 4.24 24.79
C GLY A 241 -11.73 5.77 24.84
N SER A 242 -12.63 6.38 24.05
CA SER A 242 -12.92 7.83 24.13
C SER A 242 -13.89 8.21 25.25
N SER A 243 -14.56 7.25 25.90
CA SER A 243 -15.54 7.54 26.96
C SER A 243 -14.90 7.96 28.29
N VAL A 244 -13.59 7.77 28.44
CA VAL A 244 -12.82 8.25 29.60
C VAL A 244 -12.16 9.61 29.35
N ALA A 245 -12.33 10.20 28.16
CA ALA A 245 -11.86 11.54 27.86
C ALA A 245 -12.89 12.59 28.32
N PRO A 246 -12.46 13.77 28.80
CA PRO A 246 -13.36 14.90 29.03
C PRO A 246 -14.11 15.30 27.76
N ASP A 247 -15.34 15.78 27.90
CA ASP A 247 -16.18 16.21 26.77
C ASP A 247 -15.49 17.24 25.87
N SER A 248 -14.69 18.14 26.48
CA SER A 248 -13.90 19.14 25.76
C SER A 248 -12.86 18.55 24.79
N LEU A 249 -12.48 17.29 24.99
CA LEU A 249 -11.52 16.56 24.16
C LEU A 249 -12.16 15.45 23.33
N TYR A 250 -13.50 15.30 23.36
CA TYR A 250 -14.18 14.17 22.71
C TYR A 250 -13.80 14.00 21.24
N VAL A 251 -13.79 15.09 20.47
CA VAL A 251 -13.43 15.06 19.03
C VAL A 251 -11.99 14.61 18.84
N SER A 252 -11.05 15.15 19.63
CA SER A 252 -9.64 14.74 19.58
C SER A 252 -9.47 13.27 19.97
N ALA A 253 -10.10 12.83 21.06
CA ALA A 253 -10.05 11.45 21.54
C ALA A 253 -10.64 10.46 20.53
N ARG A 254 -11.75 10.83 19.87
CA ARG A 254 -12.40 10.02 18.84
C ARG A 254 -11.54 9.86 17.59
N ASN A 255 -10.77 10.88 17.22
CA ASN A 255 -9.92 10.86 16.02
C ASN A 255 -8.48 10.38 16.29
N ALA A 256 -8.04 10.36 17.56
CA ALA A 256 -6.66 10.06 17.94
C ALA A 256 -6.16 8.73 17.36
N SER A 257 -6.94 7.65 17.44
CA SER A 257 -6.52 6.33 16.93
C SER A 257 -6.26 6.34 15.42
N SER A 258 -7.11 7.00 14.64
CA SER A 258 -6.92 7.11 13.18
C SER A 258 -5.74 8.00 12.84
N ILE A 259 -5.53 9.09 13.57
CA ILE A 259 -4.38 9.99 13.37
C ILE A 259 -3.08 9.25 13.69
N ILE A 260 -2.99 8.59 14.85
CA ILE A 260 -1.80 7.82 15.26
C ILE A 260 -1.52 6.71 14.24
N GLY A 261 -2.55 5.98 13.81
CA GLY A 261 -2.40 4.92 12.80
C GLY A 261 -1.92 5.41 11.43
N ALA A 262 -2.09 6.70 11.13
CA ALA A 262 -1.63 7.33 9.89
C ALA A 262 -0.34 8.17 10.06
N SER A 263 0.19 8.29 11.28
CA SER A 263 1.32 9.20 11.58
C SER A 263 2.70 8.55 11.40
N GLY A 264 2.76 7.22 11.28
CA GLY A 264 4.02 6.48 11.32
C GLY A 264 4.52 6.19 12.74
N VAL A 265 5.76 5.71 12.88
CA VAL A 265 6.35 5.33 14.17
C VAL A 265 7.86 5.53 14.16
N ASN A 266 8.46 5.94 15.28
CA ASN A 266 9.92 6.10 15.43
C ASN A 266 10.58 7.02 14.38
N GLY A 267 9.89 8.10 13.98
CA GLY A 267 10.38 9.02 12.95
C GLY A 267 10.26 8.49 11.52
N ILE A 268 9.68 7.30 11.34
CA ILE A 268 9.39 6.68 10.05
C ILE A 268 7.98 7.06 9.65
N SER A 269 7.81 7.65 8.46
CA SER A 269 6.49 8.03 7.94
C SER A 269 5.61 6.80 7.68
N ASP A 270 4.29 6.95 7.63
CA ASP A 270 3.38 5.85 7.27
C ASP A 270 3.69 5.27 5.87
N ALA A 271 4.10 6.12 4.92
CA ALA A 271 4.54 5.64 3.61
C ALA A 271 5.79 4.78 3.73
N ASP A 272 6.82 5.25 4.43
CA ASP A 272 8.07 4.51 4.62
C ASP A 272 7.87 3.22 5.41
N LEU A 273 6.99 3.20 6.41
CA LEU A 273 6.59 1.95 7.09
C LEU A 273 5.98 0.94 6.13
N LYS A 274 5.10 1.39 5.22
CA LYS A 274 4.56 0.51 4.19
C LYS A 274 5.67 -0.02 3.29
N LYS A 275 6.67 0.80 2.93
CA LYS A 275 7.83 0.36 2.13
C LYS A 275 8.70 -0.65 2.89
N LEU A 276 8.97 -0.41 4.17
CA LEU A 276 9.75 -1.32 5.02
C LEU A 276 9.05 -2.66 5.18
N ASN A 277 7.72 -2.66 5.31
CA ASN A 277 6.94 -3.89 5.46
C ASN A 277 6.74 -4.66 4.14
N MET A 278 7.14 -4.10 2.98
CA MET A 278 6.98 -4.77 1.70
C MET A 278 7.91 -5.98 1.61
N GLY A 279 7.33 -7.18 1.58
CA GLY A 279 8.14 -8.40 1.55
C GLY A 279 8.84 -8.67 2.88
N GLU A 280 8.32 -8.14 3.98
CA GLU A 280 8.66 -8.57 5.32
C GLU A 280 7.50 -9.41 5.86
N ASN A 281 7.82 -10.63 6.29
CA ASN A 281 6.94 -11.39 7.18
C ASN A 281 7.58 -11.31 8.56
N PRO A 282 6.89 -10.78 9.59
CA PRO A 282 7.35 -10.91 10.96
C PRO A 282 7.49 -12.40 11.25
N LYS A 283 8.73 -12.91 11.22
CA LYS A 283 9.01 -14.30 11.56
C LYS A 283 8.77 -14.47 13.05
N ALA A 284 7.99 -15.50 13.40
CA ALA A 284 7.72 -15.89 14.78
C ALA A 284 9.02 -16.26 15.52
#